data_AF-V4SHB5-F1
#
_entry.id   AF-V4SHB5-F1
#
_cell.length_a   1.000
_cell.length_b   1.000
_cell.length_c   1.000
_cell.angle_alpha   90.00
_cell.angle_beta   90.00
_cell.angle_gamma   90.00
#
_symmetry.space_group_name_H-M   'P 1'
#
loop_
_entity.id
_entity.type
_entity.pdbx_description
1 polymer ?
#
loop_
_entity_poly.entity_id
_entity_poly.type
_entity_poly.pdbx_seq_one_letter_code
_entity_poly.pdbx_strand_id
1 'polypeptide(L)'
;MNSMEKTSLAIGFLDIVANLIAFWFPVRQDALGIEAFTQEKFPVLFKWIANITKIDLVNECRPPREKHLAFVKAHIEGLKSAPK
;
A
#
# COMPACT_ATOMS: atom_id res chain seq x y z
N MET A 1 10.62 34.31 -1.79
CA MET A 1 10.62 32.89 -2.24
C MET A 1 10.34 32.06 -0.99
N ASN A 2 9.11 31.57 -0.86
CA ASN A 2 8.51 31.25 0.44
C ASN A 2 9.12 30.01 1.08
N SER A 3 9.52 30.19 2.33
CA SER A 3 10.06 29.21 3.28
C SER A 3 9.12 28.04 3.64
N MET A 4 8.04 27.82 2.88
CA MET A 4 7.00 26.81 3.15
C MET A 4 7.14 25.52 2.34
N GLU A 5 8.17 25.37 1.50
CA GLU A 5 8.39 24.15 0.69
C GLU A 5 9.26 23.09 1.39
N LYS A 6 9.77 23.36 2.60
CA LYS A 6 10.67 22.46 3.35
C LYS A 6 10.03 21.74 4.55
N THR A 7 8.72 21.53 4.57
CA THR A 7 8.05 20.82 5.68
C THR A 7 7.60 19.39 5.38
N SER A 8 7.93 18.79 4.22
CA SER A 8 7.38 17.47 3.85
C SER A 8 8.23 16.23 4.22
N LEU A 9 9.20 16.34 5.15
CA LEU A 9 10.13 15.24 5.45
C LEU A 9 10.05 14.74 6.89
N ALA A 10 8.84 14.57 7.42
CA ALA A 10 8.65 13.84 8.66
C ALA A 10 7.54 12.80 8.45
N ILE A 11 7.89 11.52 8.51
CA ILE A 11 6.94 10.43 8.60
C ILE A 11 6.23 10.57 9.95
N GLY A 12 4.92 10.80 9.94
CA GLY A 12 4.10 10.80 11.14
C GLY A 12 3.68 9.39 11.54
N PHE A 13 3.13 9.26 12.75
CA PHE A 13 2.56 7.99 13.21
C PHE A 13 1.51 7.42 12.24
N LEU A 14 0.65 8.29 11.71
CA LEU A 14 -0.36 7.90 10.73
C LEU A 14 0.26 7.35 9.45
N ASP A 15 1.37 7.92 8.98
CA ASP A 15 2.07 7.44 7.78
C ASP A 15 2.61 6.02 7.98
N ILE A 16 3.15 5.71 9.18
CA ILE A 16 3.64 4.38 9.54
C ILE A 16 2.50 3.37 9.54
N VAL A 17 1.39 3.69 10.21
CA VAL A 17 0.22 2.78 10.31
C VAL A 17 -0.46 2.62 8.95
N ALA A 18 -0.66 3.72 8.23
CA ALA A 18 -1.34 3.73 6.95
C ALA A 18 -0.49 3.12 5.82
N ASN A 19 0.84 3.03 5.95
CA ASN A 19 1.72 2.43 4.95
C ASN A 19 1.26 1.03 4.50
N LEU A 20 0.65 0.27 5.41
CA LEU A 20 0.02 -1.02 5.13
C LEU A 20 -1.05 -0.92 4.04
N ILE A 21 -1.79 0.18 3.94
CA ILE A 21 -2.81 0.41 2.91
C ILE A 21 -2.16 0.48 1.52
N ALA A 22 -1.06 1.21 1.41
CA ALA A 22 -0.30 1.39 0.15
C ALA A 22 0.26 0.08 -0.42
N PHE A 23 0.49 -0.89 0.45
CA PHE A 23 1.13 -2.16 0.14
C PHE A 23 0.13 -3.32 0.00
N TRP A 24 -0.90 -3.39 0.86
CA TRP A 24 -1.84 -4.50 0.91
C TRP A 24 -2.98 -4.42 -0.11
N PHE A 25 -3.57 -3.24 -0.30
CA PHE A 25 -4.74 -3.12 -1.18
C PHE A 25 -4.41 -3.47 -2.63
N PRO A 26 -3.33 -2.95 -3.25
CA PRO A 26 -2.99 -3.32 -4.63
C PRO A 26 -2.82 -4.83 -4.81
N VAL A 27 -2.12 -5.50 -3.88
CA VAL A 27 -1.85 -6.94 -3.98
C VAL A 27 -3.11 -7.79 -3.77
N ARG A 28 -4.00 -7.40 -2.87
CA ARG A 28 -5.28 -8.10 -2.70
C ARG A 28 -6.19 -7.96 -3.91
N GLN A 29 -6.18 -6.79 -4.55
CA GLN A 29 -6.92 -6.60 -5.79
C GLN A 29 -6.42 -7.48 -6.92
N ASP A 30 -5.09 -7.53 -7.09
CA ASP A 30 -4.45 -8.39 -8.09
C ASP A 30 -4.75 -9.89 -7.80
N ALA A 31 -4.76 -10.28 -6.52
CA ALA A 31 -5.05 -11.66 -6.12
C ALA A 31 -6.53 -12.05 -6.29
N LEU A 32 -7.45 -11.11 -6.08
CA LEU A 32 -8.90 -11.35 -6.17
C LEU A 32 -9.49 -11.04 -7.55
N GLY A 33 -8.75 -10.35 -8.43
CA GLY A 33 -9.25 -9.86 -9.71
C GLY A 33 -10.31 -8.77 -9.57
N ILE A 34 -10.22 -7.94 -8.52
CA ILE A 34 -11.22 -6.89 -8.19
C ILE A 34 -10.59 -5.52 -8.32
N GLU A 35 -11.32 -4.56 -8.89
CA GLU A 35 -10.87 -3.17 -9.08
C GLU A 35 -11.70 -2.17 -8.23
N ALA A 36 -11.45 -2.15 -6.92
CA ALA A 36 -12.18 -1.31 -5.96
C ALA A 36 -11.40 -0.06 -5.50
N PHE A 37 -10.09 -0.16 -5.40
CA PHE A 37 -9.07 0.75 -4.92
C PHE A 37 -8.37 1.35 -6.14
N THR A 38 -8.99 2.37 -6.69
CA THR A 38 -8.54 3.09 -7.89
C THR A 38 -8.27 4.55 -7.56
N GLN A 39 -7.46 5.20 -8.39
CA GLN A 39 -7.14 6.61 -8.22
C GLN A 39 -8.37 7.53 -8.34
N GLU A 40 -9.35 7.16 -9.16
CA GLU A 40 -10.60 7.91 -9.31
C GLU A 40 -11.41 7.92 -8.00
N LYS A 41 -11.52 6.76 -7.33
CA LYS A 41 -12.28 6.62 -6.08
C LYS A 41 -11.53 7.17 -4.88
N PHE A 42 -10.20 7.10 -4.89
CA PHE A 42 -9.37 7.48 -3.74
C PHE A 42 -8.21 8.43 -4.11
N PRO A 43 -8.48 9.59 -4.72
CA PRO A 43 -7.44 10.47 -5.26
C PRO A 43 -6.46 10.97 -4.18
N VAL A 44 -6.97 11.25 -2.97
CA VAL A 44 -6.15 11.70 -1.84
C VAL A 44 -5.21 10.60 -1.36
N LEU A 45 -5.68 9.36 -1.26
CA LEU A 45 -4.84 8.22 -0.86
C LEU A 45 -3.78 7.94 -1.91
N PHE A 46 -4.10 7.98 -3.21
CA PHE A 46 -3.10 7.78 -4.26
C PHE A 46 -2.03 8.87 -4.26
N LYS A 47 -2.39 10.13 -4.00
CA LYS A 47 -1.42 11.22 -3.80
C LYS A 47 -0.51 10.97 -2.59
N TRP A 48 -1.09 10.51 -1.48
CA TRP A 48 -0.32 10.16 -0.28
C TRP A 48 0.61 8.96 -0.52
N ILE A 49 0.13 7.90 -1.19
CA ILE A 49 0.95 6.75 -1.59
C ILE A 49 2.14 7.21 -2.44
N ALA A 50 1.89 8.05 -3.45
CA ALA A 50 2.95 8.57 -4.32
C ALA A 50 4.00 9.40 -3.55
N ASN A 51 3.61 10.03 -2.43
CA ASN A 51 4.53 10.78 -1.59
C ASN A 51 5.30 9.88 -0.63
N ILE A 52 4.66 8.89 0.01
CA ILE A 52 5.33 7.98 0.94
C ILE A 52 6.31 7.04 0.22
N THR A 53 6.03 6.67 -1.03
CA THR A 53 6.95 5.86 -1.85
C THR A 53 8.18 6.61 -2.35
N LYS A 54 8.26 7.93 -2.17
CA LYS A 54 9.50 8.69 -2.45
C LYS A 54 10.53 8.57 -1.32
N ILE A 55 10.15 7.98 -0.19
CA ILE A 55 11.02 7.82 0.96
C ILE A 55 11.72 6.46 0.84
N ASP A 56 13.05 6.46 0.74
CA ASP A 56 13.84 5.25 0.50
C ASP A 56 13.60 4.16 1.55
N LEU A 57 13.55 4.54 2.84
CA LEU A 57 13.26 3.62 3.95
C LEU A 57 11.95 2.84 3.74
N VAL A 58 10.91 3.50 3.21
CA VAL A 58 9.62 2.87 2.95
C VAL A 58 9.72 1.81 1.85
N ASN A 59 10.56 2.04 0.86
CA ASN A 59 10.79 1.08 -0.22
C ASN A 59 11.69 -0.08 0.24
N GLU A 60 12.70 0.18 1.07
CA GLU A 60 13.56 -0.85 1.67
C GLU A 60 12.79 -1.80 2.58
N CYS A 61 11.81 -1.30 3.34
CA CYS A 61 10.97 -2.13 4.19
C CYS A 61 9.88 -2.90 3.44
N ARG A 62 9.63 -2.60 2.15
CA ARG A 62 8.57 -3.25 1.38
C ARG A 62 9.02 -4.64 0.95
N PRO A 63 8.25 -5.71 1.24
CA PRO A 63 8.61 -7.02 0.73
C PRO A 63 8.43 -7.05 -0.80
N PRO A 64 9.20 -7.90 -1.52
CA PRO A 64 9.07 -8.06 -2.95
C PRO A 64 7.63 -8.36 -3.35
N ARG A 65 7.12 -7.65 -4.37
CA ARG A 65 5.71 -7.69 -4.77
C ARG A 65 5.26 -9.11 -5.10
N GLU A 66 6.08 -9.86 -5.81
CA GLU A 66 5.80 -11.21 -6.28
C GLU A 66 5.67 -12.17 -5.09
N LYS A 67 6.56 -12.06 -4.10
CA LYS A 67 6.49 -12.85 -2.86
C LYS A 67 5.24 -12.53 -2.06
N HIS A 68 4.90 -11.24 -1.95
CA HIS A 68 3.68 -10.83 -1.27
C HIS A 68 2.43 -11.31 -1.99
N LEU A 69 2.38 -11.21 -3.32
CA LEU A 69 1.26 -11.70 -4.13
C LEU A 69 1.08 -13.21 -3.98
N ALA A 70 2.16 -13.99 -4.04
CA ALA A 70 2.11 -15.43 -3.83
C ALA A 70 1.56 -15.79 -2.44
N PHE A 71 2.05 -15.10 -1.39
CA PHE A 71 1.55 -15.28 -0.03
C PHE A 71 0.05 -14.96 0.08
N VAL A 72 -0.39 -13.84 -0.46
CA VAL A 72 -1.79 -13.41 -0.40
C VAL A 72 -2.71 -14.37 -1.16
N LYS A 73 -2.28 -14.86 -2.35
CA LYS A 73 -3.04 -15.87 -3.10
C LYS A 73 -3.21 -17.16 -2.30
N ALA A 74 -2.12 -17.71 -1.78
CA ALA A 74 -2.16 -18.92 -0.95
C ALA A 74 -3.04 -18.74 0.30
N HIS A 75 -2.99 -17.55 0.93
CA HIS A 75 -3.84 -17.25 2.08
C HIS A 75 -5.33 -17.20 1.71
N ILE A 76 -5.68 -16.54 0.60
CA ILE A 76 -7.06 -16.49 0.09
C ILE A 76 -7.56 -17.89 -0.27
N GLU A 77 -6.73 -18.73 -0.89
CA GLU A 77 -7.08 -20.12 -1.21
C GLU A 77 -7.31 -20.95 0.05
N GLY A 78 -6.44 -20.81 1.05
CA GLY A 78 -6.61 -21.44 2.36
C GLY A 78 -7.95 -21.07 3.01
N LEU A 79 -8.30 -19.77 3.01
CA LEU A 79 -9.59 -19.28 3.53
C LEU A 79 -10.79 -19.85 2.75
N LYS A 80 -10.67 -20.07 1.44
CA LYS A 80 -11.73 -20.69 0.63
C LYS A 80 -11.90 -22.18 0.95
N SER A 81 -10.82 -22.87 1.29
CA SER A 81 -10.82 -24.31 1.59
C SER A 81 -11.17 -24.66 3.05
N ALA A 82 -11.21 -23.68 3.95
CA ALA A 82 -11.52 -23.90 5.35
C ALA A 82 -13.00 -24.32 5.53
N PRO A 83 -13.30 -25.32 6.40
CA PRO A 83 -14.67 -25.65 6.75
C PRO A 83 -15.38 -24.42 7.34
N LYS A 84 -16.62 -24.18 6.92
CA LYS A 84 -17.47 -23.10 7.44
C LYS A 84 -17.92 -23.37 8.88
#